data_AF-A0A5C6NXI0-F1
#
_entry.id   AF-A0A5C6NXI0-F1
#
_cell.length_a   1.000
_cell.length_b   1.000
_cell.length_c   1.000
_cell.angle_alpha   90.00
_cell.angle_beta   90.00
_cell.angle_gamma   90.00
#
_symmetry.space_group_name_H-M   'P 1'
#
loop_
_entity.id
_entity.type
_entity.pdbx_description
1 polymer ?
#
loop_
_entity_poly.entity_id
_entity_poly.type
_entity_poly.pdbx_seq_one_letter_code
_entity_poly.pdbx_strand_id
1 'polypeptide(L)'
;MWTNSCSGCLVCVIILAAAVLVSPLEVVAAKTYVPVVGLSCCSKVSTSKIPGRVKQCYEQKPRVDCNRHAFRIMTEDDKEWCVDPAARWLKRKIRRGLQCPPELS
;
A
#
# COMPACT_ATOMS: atom_id res chain seq x y z
N MET A 1 23.92 66.99 -18.32
CA MET A 1 23.58 66.11 -19.45
C MET A 1 22.66 65.02 -18.95
N TRP A 2 21.54 64.84 -19.65
CA TRP A 2 20.47 63.86 -19.36
C TRP A 2 20.95 62.41 -19.50
N THR A 3 20.40 61.49 -18.70
CA THR A 3 19.35 60.51 -19.10
C THR A 3 19.28 59.30 -18.16
N ASN A 4 18.06 58.77 -18.05
CA ASN A 4 17.65 57.38 -17.81
C ASN A 4 18.09 56.66 -16.53
N SER A 5 17.18 56.35 -15.59
CA SER A 5 16.05 55.41 -15.71
C SER A 5 16.49 53.99 -16.05
N CYS A 6 16.64 53.15 -15.01
CA CYS A 6 16.66 51.69 -15.09
C CYS A 6 15.92 51.11 -13.87
N SER A 7 14.72 51.64 -13.61
CA SER A 7 13.82 51.14 -12.55
C SER A 7 13.31 49.71 -12.84
N GLY A 8 13.55 49.16 -14.03
CA GLY A 8 13.13 47.82 -14.44
C GLY A 8 14.12 46.68 -14.14
N CYS A 9 15.41 46.97 -13.87
CA CYS A 9 16.39 45.89 -13.65
C CYS A 9 16.19 45.17 -12.32
N LEU A 10 15.75 45.86 -11.27
CA LEU A 10 15.56 45.26 -9.95
C LEU A 10 14.34 44.36 -9.89
N VAL A 11 13.30 44.64 -10.67
CA VAL A 11 12.04 43.87 -10.64
C VAL A 11 12.22 42.48 -11.25
N CYS A 12 13.04 42.35 -12.30
CA CYS A 12 13.29 41.06 -12.95
C CYS A 12 14.11 40.09 -12.09
N VAL A 13 14.99 40.60 -11.22
CA VAL A 13 15.85 39.74 -10.38
C VAL A 13 15.06 39.10 -9.23
N ILE A 14 14.02 39.78 -8.72
CA ILE A 14 13.23 39.26 -7.59
C ILE A 14 12.29 38.13 -8.03
N ILE A 15 11.74 38.18 -9.25
CA ILE A 15 10.79 37.17 -9.73
C ILE A 15 11.47 35.81 -9.97
N LEU A 16 12.75 35.78 -10.35
CA LEU A 16 13.49 34.53 -10.55
C LEU A 16 13.84 33.80 -9.24
N ALA A 17 13.90 34.50 -8.11
CA ALA A 17 14.22 33.88 -6.81
C ALA A 17 13.03 33.10 -6.22
N ALA A 18 11.79 33.44 -6.56
CA ALA A 18 10.60 32.80 -5.99
C ALA A 18 10.31 31.41 -6.57
N ALA A 19 10.84 31.08 -7.76
CA ALA A 19 10.58 29.81 -8.43
C ALA A 19 11.38 28.62 -7.86
N VAL A 20 12.35 28.86 -6.97
CA VAL A 20 13.33 27.84 -6.56
C VAL A 20 12.89 27.04 -5.32
N LEU A 21 11.82 27.43 -4.61
CA LEU A 21 11.49 26.82 -3.30
C LEU A 21 10.28 25.87 -3.28
N VAL A 22 9.65 25.58 -4.42
CA VAL A 22 8.56 24.58 -4.45
C VAL A 22 9.10 23.26 -4.98
N SER A 23 9.90 22.57 -4.15
CA SER A 23 10.17 21.15 -4.35
C SER A 23 8.84 20.40 -4.18
N PRO A 24 8.44 19.50 -5.10
CA PRO A 24 7.35 18.60 -4.81
C PRO A 24 7.78 17.76 -3.62
N LEU A 25 7.01 17.81 -2.54
CA LEU A 25 7.08 16.79 -1.51
C LEU A 25 6.65 15.50 -2.21
N GLU A 26 7.62 14.74 -2.74
CA GLU A 26 7.37 13.35 -3.05
C GLU A 26 7.02 12.72 -1.71
N VAL A 27 5.72 12.56 -1.49
CA VAL A 27 5.21 11.63 -0.48
C VAL A 27 5.68 10.28 -1.00
N VAL A 28 6.93 9.95 -0.71
CA VAL A 28 7.42 8.59 -0.77
C VAL A 28 6.51 7.90 0.22
N ALA A 29 5.46 7.28 -0.31
CA ALA A 29 4.69 6.31 0.43
C ALA A 29 5.75 5.34 0.91
N ALA A 30 6.16 5.49 2.16
CA ALA A 30 6.97 4.51 2.82
C ALA A 30 6.12 3.25 2.70
N LYS A 31 6.44 2.41 1.71
CA LYS A 31 6.15 0.99 1.82
C LYS A 31 6.82 0.66 3.12
N THR A 32 6.02 0.60 4.18
CA THR A 32 6.43 0.02 5.44
C THR A 32 6.80 -1.39 5.04
N TYR A 33 8.08 -1.59 4.71
CA TYR A 33 8.69 -2.88 4.56
C TYR A 33 8.60 -3.44 5.96
N VAL A 34 7.48 -4.12 6.23
CA VAL A 34 7.41 -5.04 7.34
C VAL A 34 8.57 -6.00 7.07
N PRO A 35 9.63 -5.95 7.89
CA PRO A 35 10.85 -6.67 7.60
C PRO A 35 10.50 -8.15 7.39
N VAL A 36 11.11 -8.74 6.38
CA VAL A 36 11.01 -10.17 6.00
C VAL A 36 11.65 -11.01 7.11
N VAL A 37 10.99 -11.03 8.27
CA VAL A 37 11.31 -11.84 9.43
C VAL A 37 10.06 -12.68 9.67
N GLY A 38 9.96 -13.77 8.90
CA GLY A 38 9.07 -14.90 9.21
C GLY A 38 7.57 -14.69 9.05
N LEU A 39 7.07 -14.29 7.88
CA LEU A 39 5.66 -14.54 7.55
C LEU A 39 5.45 -16.05 7.48
N SER A 40 4.81 -16.60 8.50
CA SER A 40 4.47 -18.01 8.57
C SER A 40 3.56 -18.35 7.39
N CYS A 41 3.98 -19.34 6.62
CA CYS A 41 3.18 -19.85 5.52
C CYS A 41 1.88 -20.46 6.02
N CYS A 42 0.79 -20.22 5.31
CA CYS A 42 -0.44 -20.99 5.46
C CYS A 42 -0.21 -22.47 5.10
N SER A 43 0.13 -23.27 6.09
CA SER A 43 0.34 -24.72 5.96
C SER A 43 -0.97 -25.50 5.90
N LYS A 44 -2.08 -24.91 6.35
CA LYS A 44 -3.45 -25.43 6.24
C LYS A 44 -4.39 -24.28 5.88
N VAL A 45 -5.43 -24.60 5.11
CA VAL A 45 -6.45 -23.63 4.68
C VAL A 45 -7.83 -24.19 4.95
N SER A 46 -8.81 -23.31 5.14
CA SER A 46 -10.21 -23.68 5.33
C SER A 46 -11.11 -22.98 4.31
N THR A 47 -12.14 -23.68 3.85
CA THR A 47 -13.22 -23.09 3.03
C THR A 47 -14.36 -22.55 3.89
N SER A 48 -14.38 -22.89 5.19
CA SER A 48 -15.39 -22.44 6.14
C SER A 48 -15.36 -20.94 6.33
N LYS A 49 -16.53 -20.37 6.63
CA LYS A 49 -16.63 -18.95 6.95
C LYS A 49 -15.95 -18.68 8.29
N ILE A 50 -15.12 -17.65 8.35
CA ILE A 50 -14.47 -17.25 9.59
C ILE A 50 -15.45 -16.47 10.48
N PRO A 51 -15.32 -16.56 11.82
CA PRO A 51 -16.03 -15.70 12.74
C PRO A 51 -15.52 -14.25 12.65
N GLY A 52 -16.37 -13.28 12.96
CA GLY A 52 -15.99 -11.87 13.01
C GLY A 52 -15.96 -11.15 11.65
N ARG A 53 -15.57 -9.87 11.70
CA ARG A 53 -15.40 -8.99 10.54
C ARG A 53 -13.94 -9.00 10.10
N VAL A 54 -13.73 -8.84 8.79
CA VAL A 54 -12.40 -8.76 8.19
C VAL A 54 -11.82 -7.38 8.48
N LYS A 55 -10.70 -7.34 9.22
CA LYS A 55 -9.90 -6.13 9.49
C LYS A 55 -8.84 -5.94 8.42
N GLN A 56 -8.11 -7.01 8.06
CA GLN A 56 -7.09 -7.00 7.01
C GLN A 56 -7.15 -8.30 6.19
N CYS A 57 -6.72 -8.22 4.93
CA CYS A 57 -6.64 -9.37 4.03
C CYS A 57 -5.37 -9.26 3.18
N TYR A 58 -4.64 -10.37 3.03
CA TYR A 58 -3.47 -10.48 2.16
C TYR A 58 -3.55 -11.78 1.34
N GLU A 59 -3.14 -11.70 0.07
CA GLU A 59 -3.01 -12.86 -0.79
C GLU A 59 -1.61 -13.47 -0.67
N GLN A 60 -1.51 -14.69 -0.17
CA GLN A 60 -0.29 -15.49 -0.18
C GLN A 60 -0.21 -16.25 -1.50
N LYS A 61 0.57 -15.73 -2.45
CA LYS A 61 0.86 -16.42 -3.71
C LYS A 61 1.87 -17.57 -3.48
N PRO A 62 1.76 -18.68 -4.24
CA PRO A 62 2.77 -19.73 -4.23
C PRO A 62 4.16 -19.18 -4.57
N ARG A 63 5.17 -19.59 -3.80
CA ARG A 63 6.60 -19.28 -3.98
C ARG A 63 7.45 -20.46 -3.50
N VAL A 64 8.74 -20.47 -3.83
CA VAL A 64 9.67 -21.60 -3.53
C VAL A 64 9.56 -22.10 -2.08
N ASP A 65 9.53 -21.19 -1.11
CA ASP A 65 9.44 -21.52 0.33
C ASP A 65 8.01 -21.61 0.87
N CYS A 66 7.00 -21.45 0.01
CA CYS A 66 5.59 -21.33 0.38
C CYS A 66 4.68 -21.73 -0.78
N ASN A 67 4.58 -23.02 -1.06
CA ASN A 67 3.95 -23.52 -2.30
C ASN A 67 2.41 -23.45 -2.32
N ARG A 68 1.76 -23.07 -1.20
CA ARG A 68 0.30 -23.05 -1.10
C ARG A 68 -0.27 -21.66 -1.39
N HIS A 69 -1.25 -21.59 -2.28
CA HIS A 69 -2.05 -20.38 -2.49
C HIS A 69 -3.08 -20.25 -1.37
N ALA A 70 -3.09 -19.13 -0.67
CA ALA A 70 -4.01 -18.88 0.44
C ALA A 70 -4.33 -17.39 0.56
N PHE A 71 -5.39 -17.07 1.30
CA PHE A 71 -5.66 -15.71 1.78
C PHE A 71 -5.50 -15.67 3.29
N ARG A 72 -4.64 -14.77 3.78
CA ARG A 72 -4.43 -14.52 5.21
C ARG A 72 -5.36 -13.38 5.63
N ILE A 73 -6.27 -13.67 6.54
CA ILE A 73 -7.29 -12.73 6.97
C ILE A 73 -7.15 -12.49 8.46
N MET A 74 -6.94 -11.24 8.84
CA MET A 74 -7.01 -10.79 10.23
C MET A 74 -8.41 -10.28 10.54
N THR A 75 -9.01 -10.75 11.63
CA THR A 75 -10.31 -10.24 12.09
C THR A 75 -10.16 -9.01 13.00
N GLU A 76 -11.26 -8.34 13.30
CA GLU A 76 -11.28 -7.23 14.27
C GLU A 76 -10.81 -7.68 15.67
N ASP A 77 -11.01 -8.96 16.01
CA ASP A 77 -10.53 -9.59 17.26
C ASP A 77 -9.04 -9.99 17.22
N ASP A 78 -8.28 -9.49 16.24
CA ASP A 78 -6.85 -9.79 16.03
C ASP A 78 -6.52 -11.29 15.90
N LYS A 79 -7.48 -12.07 15.37
CA LYS A 79 -7.27 -13.48 15.00
C LYS A 79 -6.97 -13.63 13.52
N GLU A 80 -5.91 -14.37 13.22
CA GLU A 80 -5.52 -14.70 11.86
C GLU A 80 -6.13 -16.02 11.38
N TRP A 81 -6.58 -16.01 10.13
CA TRP A 81 -7.16 -17.17 9.45
C TRP A 81 -6.55 -17.36 8.07
N CYS A 82 -6.12 -18.60 7.78
CA CYS A 82 -5.74 -19.03 6.45
C CYS A 82 -6.95 -19.60 5.71
N VAL A 83 -7.36 -18.90 4.64
CA VAL A 83 -8.57 -19.22 3.87
C VAL A 83 -8.21 -19.73 2.49
N ASP A 84 -8.89 -20.79 2.08
CA ASP A 84 -8.71 -21.39 0.76
C ASP A 84 -9.28 -20.45 -0.33
N PRO A 85 -8.54 -20.18 -1.43
CA PRO A 85 -9.03 -19.39 -2.56
C PRO A 85 -10.36 -19.87 -3.14
N ALA A 86 -10.72 -21.15 -2.99
CA ALA A 86 -11.97 -21.74 -3.43
C ALA A 86 -13.18 -21.36 -2.56
N ALA A 87 -12.98 -20.77 -1.38
CA ALA A 87 -14.04 -20.41 -0.45
C ALA A 87 -15.06 -19.45 -1.08
N ARG A 88 -16.29 -19.91 -1.29
CA ARG A 88 -17.36 -19.13 -1.96
C ARG A 88 -17.69 -17.82 -1.24
N TRP A 89 -17.58 -17.80 0.09
CA TRP A 89 -17.84 -16.60 0.88
C TRP A 89 -16.76 -15.53 0.66
N LEU A 90 -15.50 -15.94 0.53
CA LEU A 90 -14.37 -15.05 0.28
C LEU A 90 -14.47 -14.44 -1.12
N LYS A 91 -14.71 -15.25 -2.15
CA LYS A 91 -14.95 -14.77 -3.52
C LYS A 91 -16.07 -13.73 -3.57
N ARG A 92 -17.16 -13.95 -2.84
CA ARG A 92 -18.26 -12.96 -2.75
C ARG A 92 -17.83 -11.67 -2.05
N LYS A 93 -17.00 -11.73 -1.02
CA LYS A 93 -16.47 -10.54 -0.34
C LYS A 93 -15.54 -9.74 -1.25
N ILE A 94 -14.64 -10.41 -1.97
CA ILE A 94 -13.73 -9.77 -2.94
C ILE A 94 -14.52 -9.08 -4.05
N ARG A 95 -15.53 -9.77 -4.63
CA ARG A 95 -16.45 -9.17 -5.62
C ARG A 95 -17.23 -7.95 -5.09
N ARG A 96 -17.40 -7.85 -3.77
CA ARG A 96 -18.07 -6.72 -3.10
C ARG A 96 -17.09 -5.66 -2.60
N GLY A 97 -15.82 -5.72 -3.01
CA GLY A 97 -14.81 -4.70 -2.72
C GLY A 97 -13.85 -5.02 -1.58
N LEU A 98 -13.84 -6.24 -1.03
CA LEU A 98 -12.75 -6.64 -0.15
C LEU A 98 -11.45 -6.71 -0.95
N GLN A 99 -10.48 -5.87 -0.58
CA GLN A 99 -9.15 -5.85 -1.20
C GLN A 99 -8.22 -6.79 -0.43
N CYS A 100 -7.47 -7.60 -1.17
CA CYS A 100 -6.48 -8.52 -0.63
C CYS A 100 -5.20 -8.38 -1.48
N PRO A 101 -4.35 -7.36 -1.22
CA PRO A 101 -3.09 -7.20 -1.94
C PRO A 101 -2.17 -8.40 -1.70
N PRO A 102 -1.19 -8.63 -2.59
CA PRO A 102 -0.20 -9.69 -2.37
C PRO A 102 0.58 -9.42 -1.07
N GLU A 103 0.76 -10.47 -0.28
CA GLU A 103 1.49 -10.42 1.00
C GLU A 103 2.94 -9.95 0.82
N LEU A 104 3.56 -10.35 -0.29
CA LEU A 104 4.89 -9.94 -0.68
C LEU A 104 4.78 -9.19 -2.02
N SER A 105 5.36 -7.99 -2.06
CA SER A 105 5.40 -7.12 -3.24
C SER A 105 6.76 -7.12 -3.90
#